data_AF-A0A8K1G8F3-F1
#
_entry.id   AF-A0A8K1G8F3-F1
#
_cell.length_a   1.000
_cell.length_b   1.000
_cell.length_c   1.000
_cell.angle_alpha   90.00
_cell.angle_beta   90.00
_cell.angle_gamma   90.00
#
_symmetry.space_group_name_H-M   'P 1'
#
loop_
_entity.id
_entity.type
_entity.pdbx_description
1 polymer ?
#
loop_
_entity_poly.entity_id
_entity_poly.type
_entity_poly.pdbx_seq_one_letter_code
_entity_poly.pdbx_strand_id
1 'polypeptide(L)' 'MAFANFRRILRLSAFEKRRSKEYEHVRRDLDPGEAWEVLGELGDGAFGKVYK' A
#
# COMPACT_ATOMS: atom_id res chain seq x y z
N MET A 1 0.22 -24.25 -37.43
CA MET A 1 0.04 -22.79 -37.58
C MET A 1 -1.30 -22.43 -36.97
N ALA A 2 -1.50 -21.46 -36.09
CA ALA A 2 -0.64 -20.41 -35.57
C ALA A 2 -1.00 -20.19 -34.09
N PHE A 3 0.03 -20.06 -33.27
CA PHE A 3 -0.04 -19.48 -31.95
C PHE A 3 -0.48 -18.01 -32.11
N ALA A 4 -1.55 -17.61 -31.42
CA ALA A 4 -1.61 -16.36 -30.64
C ALA A 4 -3.05 -15.90 -30.42
N ASN A 5 -3.54 -16.05 -29.19
CA ASN A 5 -4.56 -15.17 -28.62
C ASN A 5 -4.11 -14.64 -27.24
N PHE A 6 -2.80 -14.40 -27.06
CA PHE A 6 -2.23 -13.83 -25.82
C PHE A 6 -2.41 -12.31 -25.71
N ARG A 7 -2.92 -11.63 -26.75
CA ARG A 7 -3.16 -10.17 -26.73
C ARG A 7 -4.19 -9.71 -25.70
N ARG A 8 -4.99 -10.62 -25.13
CA ARG A 8 -5.96 -10.30 -24.06
C ARG A 8 -5.39 -10.32 -22.64
N ILE A 9 -4.17 -10.86 -22.45
CA ILE A 9 -3.56 -11.07 -21.12
C ILE A 9 -2.58 -9.95 -20.74
N LEU A 10 -2.14 -9.12 -21.70
CA LEU A 10 -1.13 -8.06 -21.47
C LEU A 10 -1.67 -6.75 -20.86
N ARG A 11 -2.94 -6.69 -20.41
CA ARG A 11 -3.48 -5.50 -19.71
C ARG A 11 -3.19 -5.51 -18.20
N LEU A 12 -2.61 -6.59 -17.65
CA LEU A 12 -2.24 -6.69 -16.24
C LEU A 12 -0.93 -5.98 -15.88
N SER A 13 0.01 -5.81 -16.82
CA SER A 13 1.33 -5.22 -16.53
C SER A 13 1.30 -3.70 -16.27
N ALA A 14 0.30 -2.99 -16.79
CA ALA A 14 0.16 -1.55 -16.57
C ALA A 14 -0.39 -1.20 -15.18
N PHE A 15 -1.13 -2.11 -14.55
CA PHE A 15 -1.77 -1.88 -13.25
C PHE A 15 -0.78 -2.04 -12.08
N GLU A 16 0.13 -3.02 -12.17
CA GLU A 16 1.21 -3.20 -11.19
C GLU A 16 2.14 -1.99 -11.14
N LYS A 17 2.52 -1.46 -12.30
CA LYS A 17 3.46 -0.33 -12.40
C LYS A 17 2.89 1.01 -11.91
N ARG A 18 1.56 1.13 -11.81
CA ARG A 18 0.90 2.35 -11.34
C ARG A 18 0.76 2.35 -9.81
N ARG A 19 0.45 1.19 -9.21
CA ARG A 19 0.41 1.03 -7.75
C ARG A 19 1.77 1.21 -7.09
N SER A 20 2.86 0.83 -7.75
CA SER A 20 4.20 0.93 -7.16
C SER A 20 4.64 2.37 -6.86
N LYS A 21 4.17 3.37 -7.60
CA LYS A 21 4.49 4.78 -7.31
C LYS A 21 3.70 5.37 -6.14
N GLU A 22 2.48 4.90 -5.93
CA GLU A 22 1.60 5.41 -4.86
C GLU A 22 2.09 5.03 -3.46
N TYR A 23 2.82 3.92 -3.37
CA TYR A 23 3.31 3.35 -2.11
C TYR A 23 4.84 3.35 -2.00
N GLU A 24 5.53 4.20 -2.77
CA GLU A 24 7.00 4.26 -2.78
C GLU A 24 7.61 4.45 -1.40
N HIS A 25 6.91 5.16 -0.51
CA HIS A 25 7.34 5.43 0.86
C HIS A 25 6.56 4.65 1.93
N VAL A 26 5.73 3.68 1.55
CA VAL A 26 4.92 2.89 2.48
C VAL A 26 5.52 1.48 2.59
N ARG A 27 6.07 1.17 3.77
CA ARG A 27 6.60 -0.15 4.09
C ARG A 27 5.45 -1.05 4.54
N ARG A 28 5.27 -2.20 3.88
CA ARG A 28 4.13 -3.13 4.10
C ARG A 28 4.55 -4.49 4.66
N ASP A 29 5.86 -4.68 4.75
CA ASP A 29 6.58 -5.88 5.17
C ASP A 29 7.04 -5.80 6.62
N LEU A 30 6.78 -4.69 7.31
CA LEU A 30 7.11 -4.48 8.72
C LEU A 30 5.84 -4.41 9.55
N ASP A 31 5.89 -5.00 10.75
CA ASP A 31 4.88 -4.78 11.79
C ASP A 31 5.21 -3.50 12.58
N PRO A 32 4.35 -2.46 12.57
CA PRO A 32 4.57 -1.26 13.36
C PRO A 32 4.58 -1.52 14.87
N GLY A 33 3.90 -2.57 15.36
CA GLY A 33 3.79 -2.88 16.78
C GLY A 33 5.10 -3.38 17.40
N GLU A 34 6.06 -3.82 16.59
CA GLU A 34 7.41 -4.18 17.07
C GLU A 34 8.30 -2.96 17.29
N ALA A 35 8.02 -1.86 16.60
CA ALA A 35 8.82 -0.63 16.65
C ALA A 35 8.21 0.45 17.56
N TRP A 36 6.88 0.46 17.70
CA TRP A 36 6.14 1.50 18.41
C TRP A 36 5.12 0.90 19.37
N GLU A 37 5.07 1.44 20.58
CA GLU A 37 4.02 1.18 21.57
C GLU A 37 3.11 2.42 21.67
N VAL A 38 1.80 2.21 21.69
CA VAL A 38 0.83 3.30 21.84
C VAL A 38 0.68 3.66 23.31
N LEU A 39 1.07 4.89 23.68
CA LEU A 39 1.02 5.36 25.07
C LEU A 39 -0.29 6.10 25.41
N GLY A 40 -1.00 6.59 24.40
CA GLY A 40 -2.28 7.27 24.56
C GLY A 40 -2.71 8.06 23.33
N GLU A 41 -3.90 8.64 23.38
CA GLU A 41 -4.42 9.53 22.35
C GLU A 41 -3.97 10.98 22.58
N LEU A 42 -3.68 11.69 21.50
CA LEU A 42 -3.25 13.09 21.50
C LEU A 42 -4.36 14.00 20.99
N GLY A 43 -4.59 15.09 21.72
CA GLY A 43 -5.62 16.09 21.40
C GLY A 43 -7.03 15.61 21.74
N ASP A 44 -8.02 16.21 21.10
CA ASP A 44 -9.45 15.94 21.28
C ASP A 44 -10.05 15.05 20.18
N GLY A 45 -9.26 14.69 19.18
CA GLY A 45 -9.68 13.83 18.07
C GLY A 45 -10.59 14.48 17.03
N ALA A 46 -10.67 15.81 16.96
CA ALA A 46 -11.60 16.51 16.05
C ALA A 46 -11.44 16.15 14.56
N PHE A 47 -10.23 15.80 14.12
CA PHE A 47 -9.92 15.44 12.72
C PHE A 47 -9.42 14.00 12.55
N GLY A 48 -9.63 13.17 13.56
CA GLY A 48 -9.13 11.79 13.61
C GLY A 48 -8.22 11.56 14.80
N LYS A 49 -8.02 10.28 15.11
CA LYS A 49 -7.20 9.85 16.23
C LYS A 49 -5.72 9.97 15.90
N VAL A 50 -4.97 10.57 16.80
CA VAL A 50 -3.52 10.65 16.76
C VAL A 50 -3.00 10.02 18.04
N TYR A 51 -1.98 9.17 17.93
CA TYR A 51 -1.44 8.43 19.06
C TYR A 51 -0.04 8.94 19.41
N LYS A 52 0.29 8.92 20.70
CA LYS A 52 1.64 9.17 21.23
C LYS A 52 2.42 7.87 21.30
#